data_AF-A0AAV0J101-F1
#
_entry.id   AF-A0AAV0J101-F1
#
_cell.length_a   1.000
_cell.length_b   1.000
_cell.length_c   1.000
_cell.angle_alpha   90.00
_cell.angle_beta   90.00
_cell.angle_gamma   90.00
#
_symmetry.space_group_name_H-M   'P 1'
#
loop_
_entity.id
_entity.type
_entity.pdbx_description
1 polymer ?
#
loop_
_entity_poly.entity_id
_entity_poly.type
_entity_poly.pdbx_seq_one_letter_code
_entity_poly.pdbx_strand_id
1 'polypeptide(L)' 'MAVKVYGPAYASPKRVIACLIEKGIDFETIPIDLLKGEHKAPDFLQLQVRILISSSLLCFQLTFST' A
#
# COMPACT_ATOMS: atom_id res chain seq x y z
N MET A 1 6.50 -8.48 -12.59
CA MET A 1 5.14 -7.91 -12.49
C MET A 1 5.20 -6.87 -11.38
N ALA A 2 5.41 -5.60 -11.72
CA ALA A 2 5.75 -4.56 -10.75
C ALA A 2 4.52 -4.10 -9.96
N VAL A 3 4.62 -4.06 -8.63
CA VAL A 3 3.52 -3.63 -7.75
C VAL A 3 3.59 -2.11 -7.58
N LYS A 4 2.50 -1.40 -7.89
CA LYS A 4 2.41 0.05 -7.66
C LYS A 4 1.86 0.32 -6.27
N VAL A 5 2.66 0.99 -5.45
CA VAL A 5 2.30 1.41 -4.10
C VAL A 5 1.94 2.90 -4.14
N TYR A 6 0.66 3.17 -3.93
CA TYR A 6 0.09 4.51 -3.91
C TYR A 6 0.07 5.02 -2.47
N GLY A 7 0.92 5.99 -2.17
CA GLY A 7 0.95 6.62 -0.86
C GLY A 7 2.33 7.12 -0.44
N PRO A 8 2.37 7.94 0.62
CA PRO A 8 3.62 8.42 1.19
C PRO A 8 4.45 7.27 1.79
N ALA A 9 5.76 7.45 1.84
CA ALA A 9 6.68 6.54 2.55
C ALA A 9 6.56 6.60 4.09
N TYR A 10 5.55 7.28 4.63
CA TYR A 10 5.27 7.43 6.07
C TYR A 10 3.84 6.97 6.40
N ALA A 11 3.58 6.61 7.66
CA ALA A 11 2.32 6.06 8.16
C ALA A 11 1.96 4.65 7.60
N SER A 12 0.73 4.45 7.14
CA SER A 12 0.15 3.14 6.76
C SER A 12 0.90 2.41 5.63
N PRO A 13 1.32 3.08 4.53
CA PRO A 13 2.02 2.43 3.41
C PRO A 13 3.41 1.91 3.79
N LYS A 14 4.05 2.46 4.83
CA LYS A 14 5.40 2.08 5.27
C LYS A 14 5.52 0.58 5.56
N ARG A 15 4.48 -0.04 6.15
CA ARG A 15 4.48 -1.47 6.48
C ARG A 15 4.40 -2.34 5.21
N VAL A 16 3.61 -1.90 4.24
CA VAL A 16 3.47 -2.58 2.95
C VAL A 16 4.80 -2.53 2.19
N ILE A 17 5.45 -1.36 2.17
CA ILE A 17 6.78 -1.18 1.56
C ILE A 17 7.82 -2.10 2.24
N ALA A 18 7.86 -2.15 3.58
CA ALA A 18 8.77 -3.04 4.29
C ALA A 18 8.55 -4.52 3.93
N CYS A 19 7.29 -4.97 3.85
CA CYS A 19 6.97 -6.34 3.47
C CYS A 19 7.36 -6.65 2.01
N LEU A 20 7.18 -5.70 1.08
CA LEU A 20 7.61 -5.85 -0.31
C LEU A 20 9.14 -5.97 -0.42
N ILE A 21 9.88 -5.24 0.41
CA ILE A 21 11.34 -5.33 0.51
C ILE A 21 11.75 -6.70 1.07
N GLU A 22 11.13 -7.17 2.16
CA GLU A 22 11.41 -8.49 2.76
C GLU A 22 11.15 -9.64 1.78
N LYS A 23 10.16 -9.49 0.90
CA LYS A 23 9.83 -10.49 -0.13
C LYS A 23 10.63 -10.32 -1.43
N GLY A 24 11.45 -9.28 -1.54
CA GLY A 24 12.26 -9.01 -2.74
C GLY A 24 11.46 -8.75 -4.01
N ILE A 25 10.28 -8.14 -3.88
CA ILE A 25 9.39 -7.86 -5.03
C ILE A 25 9.68 -6.46 -5.56
N ASP A 26 9.82 -6.30 -6.88
CA ASP A 26 9.97 -4.99 -7.51
C ASP A 26 8.68 -4.17 -7.36
N PHE A 27 8.79 -2.99 -6.74
CA PHE A 27 7.67 -2.07 -6.55
C PHE A 27 8.01 -0.64 -6.94
N GLU A 28 6.99 0.09 -7.36
CA GLU A 28 7.07 1.51 -7.73
C GLU A 28 6.24 2.32 -6.72
N THR A 29 6.84 3.35 -6.12
CA THR A 29 6.15 4.21 -5.15
C THR A 29 5.67 5.49 -5.82
N ILE A 30 4.37 5.74 -5.74
CA ILE A 30 3.74 6.95 -6.25
C ILE A 30 3.36 7.80 -5.03
N PRO A 31 4.09 8.88 -4.74
CA PRO A 31 3.81 9.73 -3.60
C PRO A 31 2.50 10.48 -3.82
N ILE A 32 1.66 10.51 -2.79
CA ILE A 32 0.37 11.21 -2.80
C ILE A 32 0.40 12.25 -1.68
N ASP A 33 0.03 13.48 -2.01
CA ASP A 33 -0.08 14.55 -1.04
C ASP A 33 -1.36 14.39 -0.21
N LEU A 34 -1.23 13.87 1.02
CA LEU A 34 -2.37 13.79 1.94
C LEU A 34 -2.86 15.17 2.36
N LEU A 35 -1.95 16.15 2.44
CA LEU A 35 -2.26 17.51 2.85
C LEU A 35 -3.17 18.22 1.83
N LYS A 36 -3.02 17.92 0.53
CA LYS A 36 -3.89 18.44 -0.53
C LYS A 36 -5.21 17.68 -0.65
N GLY A 37 -5.38 16.58 0.09
CA GLY A 37 -6.61 15.78 0.05
C GLY A 37 -6.73 14.88 -1.19
N GLU A 38 -5.65 14.63 -1.93
CA GLU A 38 -5.69 13.81 -3.16
C GLU A 38 -6.14 12.36 -2.92
N HIS A 39 -5.95 11.86 -1.70
CA HIS A 39 -6.48 10.57 -1.26
C HIS A 39 -8.02 10.46 -1.28
N LYS A 40 -8.75 11.58 -1.43
CA LYS A 40 -10.21 11.62 -1.57
C LYS A 40 -10.69 11.76 -3.01
N ALA A 41 -9.77 11.85 -3.97
CA ALA A 41 -10.16 11.87 -5.38
C ALA A 41 -10.89 10.56 -5.75
N PRO A 42 -11.91 10.63 -6.60
CA PRO A 42 -12.70 9.46 -6.99
C PRO A 42 -11.83 8.35 -7.59
N ASP A 43 -10.78 8.70 -8.34
CA ASP A 43 -9.79 7.75 -8.88
C ASP A 43 -9.04 6.98 -7.78
N PHE A 44 -8.65 7.66 -6.69
CA PHE A 44 -7.96 7.01 -5.57
C PHE A 44 -8.89 6.16 -4.70
N LEU A 45 -10.14 6.59 -4.55
CA LEU A 45 -11.16 5.82 -3.82
C LEU A 45 -11.44 4.46 -4.47
N GLN A 46 -11.47 4.40 -5.81
CA GLN A 46 -11.64 3.14 -6.54
C GLN A 46 -10.50 2.14 -6.32
N LEU A 47 -9.27 2.64 -6.10
CA LEU A 47 -8.11 1.82 -5.76
C LEU A 47 -8.16 1.36 -4.30
N GLN A 48 -8.50 2.26 -3.37
CA GLN A 48 -8.50 1.99 -1.93
C GLN A 48 -9.60 1.00 -1.50
N VAL A 49 -10.79 1.05 -2.10
CA VAL A 49 -11.91 0.14 -1.79
C VAL A 49 -11.51 -1.33 -1.93
N ARG A 50 -10.56 -1.65 -2.82
CA ARG A 50 -10.03 -3.01 -3.01
C ARG A 50 -8.94 -3.40 -2.01
N ILE A 51 -8.23 -2.42 -1.45
CA ILE A 51 -7.04 -2.61 -0.60
C ILE A 51 -7.40 -2.72 0.90
N LEU A 52 -8.48 -2.08 1.37
CA LEU A 52 -8.89 -2.14 2.79
C LEU A 52 -9.32 -3.55 3.24
N ILE A 53 -9.82 -4.38 2.32
CA ILE A 53 -10.24 -5.76 2.60
C ILE A 53 -9.03 -6.72 2.64
N SER A 54 -7.99 -6.40 1.87
CA SER A 54 -6.83 -7.27 1.67
C SER A 54 -5.67 -6.91 2.58
N SER A 55 -5.41 -5.64 2.90
CA SER A 55 -4.26 -5.23 3.72
C SER A 55 -4.31 -5.74 5.17
N SER A 56 -5.49 -5.84 5.77
CA SER A 56 -5.69 -6.46 7.09
C SER A 56 -5.47 -7.97 7.06
N LEU A 57 -5.97 -8.67 6.03
CA LEU A 57 -5.77 -10.11 5.88
C LEU A 57 -4.37 -10.49 5.41
N LEU A 58 -3.76 -9.71 4.53
CA LEU A 58 -2.46 -10.01 3.90
C LEU A 58 -1.33 -9.77 4.89
N CYS A 59 -1.38 -8.68 5.68
CA CYS A 59 -0.43 -8.50 6.78
C CYS A 59 -0.60 -9.60 7.84
N PHE A 60 -1.83 -10.00 8.17
CA PHE A 60 -2.08 -11.08 9.14
C PHE A 60 -1.62 -12.45 8.64
N GLN A 61 -1.84 -12.78 7.36
CA GLN A 61 -1.40 -14.04 6.75
C GLN A 61 0.11 -14.11 6.55
N LEU A 62 0.76 -13.00 6.19
CA LEU A 62 2.22 -12.98 5.97
C LEU A 62 3.03 -12.97 7.28
N THR A 63 2.52 -12.36 8.36
CA THR A 63 3.18 -12.44 9.68
C THR A 63 2.99 -13.80 10.36
N PHE A 64 2.00 -14.61 9.95
CA PHE A 64 1.76 -15.96 10.51
C PHE A 64 2.39 -17.10 9.68
N SER A 65 2.99 -16.79 8.53
CA SER A 65 3.57 -17.79 7.60
C SER A 65 5.11 -17.79 7.57
N THR A 66 5.77 -17.07 8.48
CA THR A 66 7.21 -17.16 8.79
C THR A 66 7.37 -17.40 10.27
#